data_AF-A0A3M1GL87-F1
#
_entry.id   AF-A0A3M1GL87-F1
#
_cell.length_a   1.000
_cell.length_b   1.000
_cell.length_c   1.000
_cell.angle_alpha   90.00
_cell.angle_beta   90.00
_cell.angle_gamma   90.00
#
_symmetry.space_group_name_H-M   'P 1'
#
loop_
_entity.id
_entity.type
_entity.pdbx_description
1 polymer ?
#
loop_
_entity_poly.entity_id
_entity_poly.type
_entity_poly.pdbx_seq_one_letter_code
_entity_poly.pdbx_strand_id
1 'polypeptide(L)'
;MIGCRLPAMRSPVSPLFRLFLSGVFAAALGGAATAAKRSERPNILVIMADDLGYGDVSCYGATRIETPHIDQLASEGVRFTDGYCSASTCTPTRYSFLTGRYAFRDEGTGIAPPNSPALIPPDMVTFPKLLQQAGYKTAVIGKWHLGLGEKGKGPDWNGELKPGPLEIGFDHCFLLPTTNDRVPQVYVQGHRVLNLDPSDPLWVGDKKPSPDHKTGLTHRHELRMDWSHGHNQTIHNGISRIGFYTGGMAARFRD
;
A
#
# COMPACT_ATOMS: atom_id res chain seq x y z
N MET A 1 -43.66 -67.09 -4.78
CA MET A 1 -43.82 -67.07 -3.32
C MET A 1 -44.46 -65.75 -2.93
N ILE A 2 -45.64 -65.82 -2.30
CA ILE A 2 -46.15 -64.98 -1.17
C ILE A 2 -45.90 -63.47 -1.34
N GLY A 3 -46.90 -62.63 -1.66
CA GLY A 3 -47.88 -62.10 -0.68
C GLY A 3 -47.21 -61.10 0.28
N CYS A 4 -47.72 -59.97 0.71
CA CYS A 4 -49.03 -59.34 0.71
C CYS A 4 -48.81 -57.89 1.22
N ARG A 5 -49.85 -57.06 1.13
CA ARG A 5 -49.93 -55.62 1.39
C ARG A 5 -49.57 -55.20 2.83
N LEU A 6 -49.13 -53.95 2.99
CA LEU A 6 -49.28 -53.17 4.23
C LEU A 6 -50.16 -51.93 3.95
N PRO A 7 -51.19 -51.65 4.77
CA PRO A 7 -52.18 -50.62 4.50
C PRO A 7 -51.79 -49.23 5.02
N ALA A 8 -52.38 -48.21 4.38
CA ALA A 8 -52.34 -46.82 4.81
C ALA A 8 -53.15 -46.61 6.10
N MET A 9 -52.52 -46.03 7.11
CA MET A 9 -53.21 -45.52 8.31
C MET A 9 -53.67 -44.09 8.07
N ARG A 10 -54.99 -43.90 7.99
CA ARG A 10 -55.65 -42.60 8.13
C ARG A 10 -56.02 -42.44 9.61
N SER A 11 -55.55 -41.39 10.27
CA SER A 11 -56.06 -40.97 11.57
C SER A 11 -57.23 -40.00 11.38
N PRO A 12 -58.32 -40.11 12.17
CA PRO A 12 -59.40 -39.14 12.16
C PRO A 12 -59.03 -37.94 13.04
N VAL A 13 -59.18 -36.74 12.48
CA VAL A 13 -59.18 -35.49 13.23
C VAL A 13 -60.53 -35.37 13.92
N SER A 14 -60.55 -35.19 15.24
CA SER A 14 -61.76 -34.79 15.97
C SER A 14 -61.61 -33.36 16.53
N PRO A 15 -62.71 -32.59 16.66
CA PRO A 15 -62.66 -31.14 16.77
C PRO A 15 -63.21 -30.68 18.11
N LEU A 16 -62.41 -30.56 19.16
CA LEU A 16 -62.86 -29.92 20.41
C LEU A 16 -61.64 -29.55 21.27
N PHE A 17 -61.20 -28.30 21.18
CA PHE A 17 -60.92 -27.45 22.35
C PHE A 17 -60.67 -26.01 21.86
N ARG A 18 -61.76 -25.29 21.62
CA ARG A 18 -61.75 -23.82 21.68
C ARG A 18 -62.02 -23.46 23.13
N LEU A 19 -61.05 -22.87 23.84
CA LEU A 19 -61.23 -21.63 24.62
C LEU A 19 -59.99 -21.29 25.47
N PHE A 20 -59.66 -20.00 25.46
CA PHE A 20 -58.89 -19.25 26.45
C PHE A 20 -57.43 -19.65 26.71
N LEU A 21 -56.52 -18.91 26.07
CA LEU A 21 -55.64 -17.99 26.80
C LEU A 21 -55.19 -16.87 25.85
N SER A 22 -56.03 -15.84 25.75
CA SER A 22 -55.61 -14.51 25.28
C SER A 22 -54.86 -13.86 26.44
N GLY A 23 -53.57 -13.56 26.26
CA GLY A 23 -52.85 -12.71 27.21
C GLY A 23 -51.38 -13.02 27.32
N VAL A 24 -50.57 -12.08 26.80
CA VAL A 24 -49.16 -11.85 27.16
C VAL A 24 -48.15 -12.83 26.57
N PHE A 25 -47.74 -12.61 25.31
CA PHE A 25 -46.33 -12.77 24.90
C PHE A 25 -46.10 -12.09 23.52
N ALA A 26 -46.21 -10.76 23.48
CA ALA A 26 -45.88 -9.98 22.28
C ALA A 26 -45.18 -8.68 22.67
N ALA A 27 -44.03 -8.78 23.34
CA ALA A 27 -43.18 -7.63 23.63
C ALA A 27 -41.72 -8.06 23.91
N ALA A 28 -41.00 -8.58 22.91
CA ALA A 28 -39.52 -8.67 22.97
C ALA A 28 -38.82 -8.96 21.62
N LEU A 29 -39.40 -8.60 20.47
CA LEU A 29 -38.72 -8.71 19.17
C LEU A 29 -38.75 -7.38 18.43
N GLY A 30 -38.30 -6.34 19.13
CA GLY A 30 -38.12 -4.99 18.61
C GLY A 30 -36.69 -4.49 18.82
N GLY A 31 -35.71 -5.41 18.85
CA GLY A 31 -34.32 -5.03 18.69
C GLY A 31 -34.11 -4.62 17.24
N ALA A 32 -34.47 -3.38 16.91
CA ALA A 32 -34.06 -2.76 15.66
C ALA A 32 -32.53 -2.70 15.70
N ALA A 33 -31.88 -3.74 15.19
CA ALA A 33 -30.52 -3.64 14.72
C ALA A 33 -30.55 -2.51 13.69
N THR A 34 -30.06 -1.34 14.08
CA THR A 34 -29.79 -0.25 13.15
C THR A 34 -28.72 -0.77 12.21
N ALA A 35 -29.15 -1.44 11.14
CA ALA A 35 -28.29 -1.72 10.01
C ALA A 35 -27.82 -0.35 9.54
N ALA A 36 -26.58 0.01 9.90
CA ALA A 36 -25.95 1.23 9.45
C ALA A 36 -26.17 1.27 7.94
N LYS A 37 -26.85 2.31 7.45
CA LYS A 37 -27.19 2.46 6.04
C LYS A 37 -25.87 2.44 5.27
N ARG A 38 -25.52 1.27 4.74
CA ARG A 38 -24.25 1.08 4.04
C ARG A 38 -24.26 2.07 2.89
N SER A 39 -23.29 2.99 2.88
CA SER A 39 -23.12 3.87 1.74
C SER A 39 -23.06 3.00 0.49
N GLU A 40 -23.86 3.33 -0.53
CA GLU A 40 -23.82 2.63 -1.81
C GLU A 40 -22.43 2.69 -2.45
N ARG A 41 -21.59 3.63 -1.99
CA ARG A 41 -20.20 3.81 -2.38
C ARG A 41 -19.34 4.11 -1.13
N PRO A 42 -18.77 3.10 -0.44
CA PRO A 42 -17.93 3.33 0.74
C PRO A 42 -16.60 3.96 0.34
N ASN A 43 -16.02 4.82 1.17
CA ASN A 43 -14.64 5.25 0.97
C ASN A 43 -13.68 4.06 1.11
N ILE A 44 -12.68 3.99 0.24
CA ILE A 44 -11.68 2.92 0.24
C ILE A 44 -10.35 3.53 0.67
N LEU A 45 -9.83 3.07 1.80
CA LEU A 45 -8.51 3.42 2.30
C LEU A 45 -7.63 2.16 2.33
N VAL A 46 -6.48 2.23 1.68
CA VAL A 46 -5.47 1.16 1.70
C VAL A 46 -4.23 1.70 2.39
N ILE A 47 -3.84 1.07 3.49
CA ILE A 47 -2.61 1.38 4.21
C ILE A 47 -1.66 0.21 3.99
N MET A 48 -0.52 0.48 3.36
CA MET A 48 0.54 -0.51 3.12
C MET A 48 1.77 -0.14 3.94
N ALA A 49 1.94 -0.82 5.07
CA ALA A 49 3.16 -0.74 5.86
C ALA A 49 4.36 -1.27 5.04
N ASP A 50 5.56 -0.80 5.38
CA ASP A 50 6.81 -1.22 4.74
C ASP A 50 7.57 -2.12 5.69
N ASP A 51 7.86 -3.35 5.25
CA ASP A 51 8.57 -4.39 6.00
C ASP A 51 8.01 -4.72 7.40
N LEU A 52 6.69 -4.63 7.58
CA LEU A 52 6.00 -5.07 8.79
C LEU A 52 5.90 -6.61 8.82
N GLY A 53 6.51 -7.24 9.82
CA GLY A 53 6.45 -8.67 10.05
C GLY A 53 5.12 -9.13 10.66
N TYR A 54 4.75 -10.39 10.42
CA TYR A 54 3.52 -11.00 10.94
C TYR A 54 3.43 -10.93 12.48
N GLY A 55 4.57 -11.05 13.17
CA GLY A 55 4.65 -11.04 14.63
C GLY A 55 4.95 -9.68 15.26
N ASP A 56 4.94 -8.58 14.49
CA ASP A 56 5.34 -7.26 15.00
C ASP A 56 4.22 -6.50 15.72
N VAL A 57 2.95 -6.87 15.50
CA VAL A 57 1.77 -6.19 16.07
C VAL A 57 1.10 -7.04 17.16
N SER A 58 0.58 -6.38 18.20
CA SER A 58 0.09 -7.07 19.41
C SER A 58 -1.12 -7.97 19.16
N CYS A 59 -2.03 -7.59 18.25
CA CYS A 59 -3.13 -8.46 17.81
C CYS A 59 -2.70 -9.75 17.07
N TYR A 60 -1.42 -9.91 16.74
CA TYR A 60 -0.82 -11.14 16.22
C TYR A 60 0.17 -11.81 17.19
N GLY A 61 0.22 -11.35 18.45
CA GLY A 61 0.97 -11.99 19.53
C GLY A 61 2.27 -11.28 19.92
N ALA A 62 2.56 -10.09 19.39
CA ALA A 62 3.68 -9.28 19.88
C ALA A 62 3.45 -8.91 21.36
N THR A 63 4.46 -9.13 22.21
CA THR A 63 4.39 -8.81 23.66
C THR A 63 5.32 -7.69 24.09
N ARG A 64 6.23 -7.25 23.20
CA ARG A 64 7.23 -6.22 23.49
C ARG A 64 6.85 -4.83 23.00
N ILE A 65 5.87 -4.74 22.10
CA ILE A 65 5.40 -3.49 21.50
C ILE A 65 3.87 -3.52 21.55
N GLU A 66 3.28 -2.40 21.94
CA GLU A 66 1.83 -2.22 21.94
C GLU A 66 1.42 -1.47 20.67
N THR A 67 0.42 -2.00 19.95
CA THR A 67 -0.11 -1.40 18.73
C THR A 67 -1.61 -1.12 18.84
N PRO A 68 -2.05 -0.30 19.82
CA PRO A 68 -3.46 -0.20 20.22
C PRO A 68 -4.40 0.21 19.07
N HIS A 69 -3.96 1.08 18.15
CA HIS A 69 -4.78 1.49 17.00
C HIS A 69 -4.92 0.38 15.94
N ILE A 70 -3.89 -0.44 15.74
CA ILE A 70 -3.96 -1.60 14.83
C ILE A 70 -4.82 -2.69 15.46
N ASP A 71 -4.68 -2.90 16.77
CA ASP A 71 -5.48 -3.87 17.52
C ASP A 71 -6.97 -3.49 17.52
N GLN A 72 -7.28 -2.19 17.65
CA GLN A 72 -8.64 -1.70 17.51
C GLN A 72 -9.18 -2.00 16.12
N LEU A 73 -8.45 -1.67 15.05
CA LEU A 73 -8.86 -1.95 13.67
C LEU A 73 -9.09 -3.46 13.44
N ALA A 74 -8.26 -4.31 14.04
CA ALA A 74 -8.40 -5.76 13.95
C ALA A 74 -9.63 -6.30 14.71
N SER A 75 -9.99 -5.71 15.86
CA SER A 75 -11.14 -6.13 16.66
C SER A 75 -12.48 -5.64 16.12
N GLU A 76 -12.49 -4.52 15.41
CA GLU A 76 -13.67 -3.95 14.74
C GLU A 76 -13.86 -4.47 13.31
N GLY A 77 -12.91 -5.24 12.80
CA GLY A 77 -12.85 -5.67 11.41
C GLY A 77 -12.61 -7.16 11.20
N VAL A 78 -12.05 -7.49 10.04
CA VAL A 78 -11.63 -8.86 9.71
C VAL A 78 -10.11 -8.91 9.77
N ARG A 79 -9.59 -9.79 10.64
CA ARG A 79 -8.15 -10.06 10.78
C ARG A 79 -7.80 -11.37 10.07
N PHE A 80 -6.87 -11.32 9.12
CA PHE A 80 -6.42 -12.49 8.37
C PHE A 80 -5.24 -13.17 9.07
N THR A 81 -5.35 -14.45 9.41
CA THR A 81 -4.20 -15.25 9.89
C THR A 81 -3.34 -15.77 8.74
N ASP A 82 -3.92 -15.86 7.55
CA ASP A 82 -3.31 -16.41 6.35
C ASP A 82 -3.45 -15.39 5.20
N GLY A 83 -2.70 -14.29 5.29
CA GLY A 83 -2.62 -13.24 4.26
C GLY A 83 -1.22 -13.19 3.66
N TYR A 84 -1.13 -13.16 2.32
CA TYR A 84 0.15 -13.26 1.61
C TYR A 84 0.36 -12.11 0.63
N CYS A 85 1.61 -11.64 0.54
CA CYS A 85 2.06 -10.77 -0.54
C CYS A 85 2.48 -11.63 -1.75
N SER A 86 2.42 -11.05 -2.96
CA SER A 86 2.86 -11.73 -4.18
C SER A 86 4.38 -11.93 -4.26
N ALA A 87 5.14 -11.16 -3.48
CA ALA A 87 6.60 -11.22 -3.38
C ALA A 87 7.07 -10.81 -1.98
N SER A 88 8.32 -11.15 -1.64
CA SER A 88 8.97 -10.78 -0.38
C SER A 88 9.68 -9.41 -0.44
N THR A 89 9.45 -8.62 -1.49
CA THR A 89 10.08 -7.30 -1.65
C THR A 89 9.07 -6.25 -2.13
N CYS A 90 9.37 -4.99 -1.82
CA CYS A 90 8.50 -3.83 -1.99
C CYS A 90 7.98 -3.61 -3.44
N THR A 91 8.87 -3.38 -4.41
CA THR A 91 8.49 -3.08 -5.80
C THR A 91 7.57 -4.14 -6.42
N PRO A 92 7.90 -5.44 -6.43
CA PRO A 92 7.01 -6.45 -7.04
C PRO A 92 5.67 -6.61 -6.30
N THR A 93 5.63 -6.45 -4.98
CA THR A 93 4.36 -6.48 -4.22
C THR A 93 3.48 -5.29 -4.58
N ARG A 94 4.04 -4.07 -4.63
CA ARG A 94 3.32 -2.85 -5.02
C ARG A 94 2.84 -2.92 -6.47
N TYR A 95 3.66 -3.45 -7.37
CA TYR A 95 3.31 -3.67 -8.77
C TYR A 95 2.12 -4.61 -8.87
N SER A 96 2.19 -5.76 -8.20
CA SER A 96 1.13 -6.76 -8.27
C SER A 96 -0.17 -6.28 -7.62
N PHE A 97 -0.07 -5.52 -6.53
CA PHE A 97 -1.22 -4.90 -5.88
C PHE A 97 -1.95 -3.92 -6.81
N LEU A 98 -1.22 -3.01 -7.47
CA LEU A 98 -1.85 -2.00 -8.33
C LEU A 98 -2.36 -2.56 -9.66
N THR A 99 -1.72 -3.61 -10.19
CA THR A 99 -2.06 -4.14 -11.54
C THR A 99 -2.95 -5.37 -11.49
N GLY A 100 -3.04 -6.06 -10.34
CA GLY A 100 -3.66 -7.38 -10.23
C GLY A 100 -2.87 -8.50 -10.95
N ARG A 101 -1.65 -8.22 -11.43
CA ARG A 101 -0.80 -9.17 -12.15
C ARG A 101 0.37 -9.59 -11.29
N TYR A 102 0.74 -10.87 -11.33
CA TYR A 102 1.99 -11.30 -10.70
C TYR A 102 3.18 -10.60 -11.36
N ALA A 103 3.96 -9.86 -10.56
CA ALA A 103 5.12 -9.11 -11.04
C ALA A 103 6.10 -9.95 -11.87
N PHE A 104 6.35 -11.20 -11.50
CA PHE A 104 7.28 -12.09 -12.24
C PHE A 104 6.86 -12.38 -13.71
N ARG A 105 5.65 -11.98 -14.13
CA ARG A 105 5.20 -12.10 -15.52
C ARG A 105 5.70 -10.97 -16.42
N ASP A 106 6.15 -9.86 -15.83
CA ASP A 106 6.58 -8.68 -16.55
C ASP A 106 8.07 -8.40 -16.22
N GLU A 107 8.88 -8.11 -17.22
CA GLU A 107 10.31 -7.85 -17.01
C GLU A 107 10.56 -6.51 -16.30
N GLY A 108 11.61 -6.45 -15.49
CA GLY A 108 12.02 -5.20 -14.83
C GLY A 108 11.22 -4.82 -13.59
N THR A 109 10.35 -5.70 -13.07
CA THR A 109 9.59 -5.46 -11.83
C THR A 109 10.32 -5.88 -10.56
N GLY A 110 11.65 -6.02 -10.60
CA GLY A 110 12.49 -6.21 -9.42
C GLY A 110 12.57 -4.95 -8.57
N ILE A 111 13.38 -4.94 -7.51
CA ILE A 111 13.55 -3.74 -6.65
C ILE A 111 14.00 -2.55 -7.51
N ALA A 112 13.16 -1.53 -7.58
CA ALA A 112 13.41 -0.36 -8.43
C ALA A 112 14.61 0.46 -7.89
N PRO A 113 15.63 0.74 -8.73
CA PRO A 113 16.73 1.64 -8.37
C PRO A 113 16.27 3.12 -8.34
N PRO A 114 17.11 4.04 -7.80
CA PRO A 114 16.83 5.48 -7.78
C PRO A 114 16.25 6.06 -9.08
N ASN A 115 16.88 5.76 -10.22
CA ASN A 115 16.49 6.27 -11.53
C ASN A 115 15.63 5.27 -12.33
N SER A 116 14.88 4.41 -11.66
CA SER A 116 13.99 3.48 -12.36
C SER A 116 12.95 4.26 -13.17
N PRO A 117 12.78 3.98 -14.48
CA PRO A 117 11.60 4.44 -15.21
C PRO A 117 10.33 3.87 -14.59
N ALA A 118 9.19 4.48 -14.87
CA ALA A 118 7.91 3.96 -14.41
C ALA A 118 7.69 2.53 -14.90
N LEU A 119 7.33 1.65 -13.97
CA LEU A 119 7.20 0.21 -14.23
C LEU A 119 5.83 -0.17 -14.80
N ILE A 120 4.81 0.62 -14.50
CA ILE A 120 3.44 0.39 -14.97
C ILE A 120 3.19 1.33 -16.15
N PRO A 121 2.94 0.80 -17.37
CA PRO A 121 2.68 1.64 -18.53
C PRO A 121 1.27 2.27 -18.45
N PRO A 122 1.06 3.50 -18.96
CA PRO A 122 -0.21 4.24 -18.82
C PRO A 122 -1.46 3.54 -19.41
N ASP A 123 -1.27 2.66 -20.38
CA ASP A 123 -2.33 1.88 -21.03
C ASP A 123 -2.77 0.66 -20.22
N MET A 124 -2.00 0.26 -19.20
CA MET A 124 -2.38 -0.83 -18.31
C MET A 124 -3.56 -0.43 -17.42
N VAL A 125 -4.51 -1.35 -17.27
CA VAL A 125 -5.61 -1.20 -16.29
C VAL A 125 -5.04 -1.45 -14.91
N THR A 126 -5.32 -0.52 -13.99
CA THR A 126 -4.85 -0.59 -12.60
C THR A 126 -6.03 -0.48 -11.64
N PHE A 127 -5.85 -0.95 -10.41
CA PHE A 127 -6.77 -0.78 -9.30
C PHE A 127 -7.30 0.67 -9.16
N PRO A 128 -6.44 1.71 -9.08
CA PRO A 128 -6.93 3.09 -9.00
C PRO A 128 -7.66 3.55 -10.27
N LYS A 129 -7.29 3.08 -11.47
CA LYS A 129 -8.02 3.40 -12.72
C LYS A 129 -9.43 2.81 -12.73
N LEU A 130 -9.59 1.59 -12.21
CA LEU A 130 -10.92 0.97 -12.01
C LEU A 130 -11.76 1.77 -11.00
N LEU A 131 -11.16 2.26 -9.92
CA LEU A 131 -11.85 3.10 -8.95
C LEU A 131 -12.28 4.45 -9.55
N GLN A 132 -11.42 5.11 -10.34
CA GLN A 132 -11.80 6.32 -11.06
C GLN A 132 -13.00 6.09 -11.99
N GLN A 133 -13.00 5.00 -12.75
CA GLN A 133 -14.13 4.63 -13.63
C GLN A 133 -15.42 4.40 -12.85
N ALA A 134 -15.33 3.88 -11.62
CA ALA A 134 -16.45 3.74 -10.70
C ALA A 134 -16.87 5.06 -10.01
N GLY A 135 -16.26 6.19 -10.36
CA GLY A 135 -16.58 7.52 -9.86
C GLY A 135 -15.98 7.84 -8.49
N TYR A 136 -14.86 7.21 -8.13
CA TYR A 136 -14.06 7.61 -6.97
C TYR A 136 -13.06 8.70 -7.32
N LYS A 137 -12.72 9.52 -6.31
CA LYS A 137 -11.50 10.32 -6.33
C LYS A 137 -10.35 9.52 -5.75
N THR A 138 -9.21 9.50 -6.42
CA THR A 138 -8.09 8.62 -6.09
C THR A 138 -6.85 9.41 -5.72
N ALA A 139 -6.16 8.99 -4.65
CA ALA A 139 -4.91 9.61 -4.23
C ALA A 139 -3.91 8.54 -3.77
N VAL A 140 -2.62 8.80 -3.98
CA VAL A 140 -1.51 8.02 -3.41
C VAL A 140 -0.59 8.94 -2.62
N ILE A 141 -0.34 8.58 -1.35
CA ILE A 141 0.46 9.37 -0.42
C ILE A 141 1.50 8.46 0.22
N GLY A 142 2.76 8.89 0.25
CA GLY A 142 3.87 8.14 0.87
C GLY A 142 4.71 7.35 -0.13
N LYS A 143 5.17 6.15 0.25
CA LYS A 143 6.13 5.37 -0.53
C LYS A 143 5.55 4.90 -1.87
N TRP A 144 6.21 5.27 -2.97
CA TRP A 144 5.83 4.85 -4.33
C TRP A 144 6.58 3.60 -4.79
N HIS A 145 7.88 3.74 -5.03
CA HIS A 145 8.82 2.66 -5.36
C HIS A 145 8.47 1.80 -6.59
N LEU A 146 7.78 2.40 -7.57
CA LEU A 146 7.44 1.81 -8.87
C LEU A 146 8.04 2.58 -10.05
N GLY A 147 9.10 3.35 -9.79
CA GLY A 147 9.76 4.20 -10.76
C GLY A 147 8.91 5.37 -11.24
N LEU A 148 9.55 6.30 -11.92
CA LEU A 148 8.95 7.50 -12.50
C LEU A 148 9.67 7.82 -13.81
N GLY A 149 8.98 8.46 -14.74
CA GLY A 149 9.60 8.88 -16.00
C GLY A 149 9.56 7.82 -17.10
N GLU A 150 9.94 8.24 -18.31
CA GLU A 150 9.83 7.45 -19.53
C GLU A 150 10.75 6.22 -19.54
N LYS A 151 10.26 5.12 -20.11
CA LYS A 151 11.06 3.91 -20.33
C LYS A 151 12.30 4.25 -21.17
N GLY A 152 13.47 3.81 -20.70
CA GLY A 152 14.76 4.07 -21.34
C GLY A 152 15.39 5.43 -21.00
N LYS A 153 14.67 6.35 -20.37
CA LYS A 153 15.20 7.64 -19.88
C LYS A 153 15.23 7.73 -18.35
N GLY A 154 14.22 7.15 -17.68
CA GLY A 154 14.05 7.30 -16.25
C GLY A 154 13.43 8.65 -15.87
N PRO A 155 13.48 9.02 -14.58
CA PRO A 155 12.89 10.26 -14.09
C PRO A 155 13.67 11.49 -14.53
N ASP A 156 12.98 12.47 -15.12
CA ASP A 156 13.50 13.84 -15.22
C ASP A 156 13.27 14.57 -13.89
N TRP A 157 14.25 14.47 -13.00
CA TRP A 157 14.19 15.07 -11.66
C TRP A 157 14.06 16.60 -11.66
N ASN A 158 14.39 17.27 -12.77
CA ASN A 158 14.33 18.73 -12.89
C ASN A 158 13.12 19.21 -13.70
N GLY A 159 12.39 18.29 -14.33
CA GLY A 159 11.23 18.56 -15.17
C GLY A 159 9.97 17.89 -14.65
N GLU A 160 9.25 17.25 -15.57
CA GLU A 160 8.04 16.50 -15.25
C GLU A 160 8.34 15.01 -15.15
N LEU A 161 8.00 14.42 -14.01
CA LEU A 161 8.19 13.02 -13.68
C LEU A 161 7.07 12.16 -14.31
N LYS A 162 7.03 12.12 -15.64
CA LYS A 162 6.01 11.43 -16.44
C LYS A 162 6.60 10.30 -17.29
N PRO A 163 5.92 9.15 -17.41
CA PRO A 163 4.71 8.77 -16.66
C PRO A 163 4.97 8.53 -15.16
N GLY A 164 3.92 8.69 -14.36
CA GLY A 164 3.90 8.43 -12.93
C GLY A 164 2.49 8.05 -12.46
N PRO A 165 2.15 8.20 -11.16
CA PRO A 165 0.85 7.79 -10.62
C PRO A 165 -0.36 8.42 -11.32
N LEU A 166 -0.23 9.68 -11.76
CA LEU A 166 -1.33 10.41 -12.37
C LEU A 166 -1.73 9.83 -13.74
N GLU A 167 -0.78 9.23 -14.46
CA GLU A 167 -1.02 8.56 -15.74
C GLU A 167 -1.65 7.16 -15.58
N ILE A 168 -1.68 6.61 -14.36
CA ILE A 168 -2.18 5.26 -14.08
C ILE A 168 -3.36 5.23 -13.11
N GLY A 169 -4.11 6.33 -13.03
CA GLY A 169 -5.43 6.33 -12.38
C GLY A 169 -5.49 6.99 -11.00
N PHE A 170 -4.46 7.72 -10.58
CA PHE A 170 -4.54 8.60 -9.40
C PHE A 170 -4.88 10.04 -9.82
N ASP A 171 -5.80 10.70 -9.12
CA ASP A 171 -6.08 12.13 -9.31
C ASP A 171 -5.05 13.03 -8.58
N HIS A 172 -4.46 12.52 -7.51
CA HIS A 172 -3.48 13.24 -6.68
C HIS A 172 -2.35 12.32 -6.24
N CYS A 173 -1.13 12.85 -6.16
CA CYS A 173 -0.01 12.15 -5.54
C CYS A 173 0.91 13.07 -4.72
N PHE A 174 1.37 12.54 -3.60
CA PHE A 174 2.45 13.11 -2.78
C PHE A 174 3.36 11.96 -2.33
N LEU A 175 4.55 11.87 -2.91
CA LEU A 175 5.35 10.65 -2.88
C LEU A 175 6.67 10.84 -2.14
N LEU A 176 7.04 9.81 -1.38
CA LEU A 176 8.42 9.38 -1.29
C LEU A 176 8.69 8.50 -2.53
N PRO A 177 9.46 8.99 -3.54
CA PRO A 177 9.47 8.37 -4.87
C PRO A 177 10.09 6.96 -4.88
N THR A 178 11.04 6.69 -3.98
CA THR A 178 11.81 5.45 -3.88
C THR A 178 11.60 4.81 -2.51
N THR A 179 12.67 4.63 -1.74
CA THR A 179 12.70 4.24 -0.34
C THR A 179 13.51 5.28 0.43
N ASN A 180 13.31 5.40 1.74
CA ASN A 180 14.01 6.41 2.53
C ASN A 180 15.54 6.23 2.52
N ASP A 181 16.02 5.02 2.28
CA ASP A 181 17.43 4.66 2.16
C ASP A 181 18.02 4.87 0.75
N ARG A 182 17.20 5.18 -0.27
CA ARG A 182 17.64 5.38 -1.67
C ARG A 182 17.53 6.83 -2.08
N VAL A 183 18.52 7.34 -2.79
CA VAL A 183 18.47 8.70 -3.35
C VAL A 183 17.37 8.81 -4.43
N PRO A 184 16.88 10.02 -4.75
CA PRO A 184 17.10 11.30 -4.04
C PRO A 184 16.20 11.47 -2.82
N GLN A 185 16.68 12.25 -1.84
CA GLN A 185 15.96 12.50 -0.58
C GLN A 185 15.01 13.69 -0.67
N VAL A 186 14.04 13.58 -1.58
CA VAL A 186 13.05 14.61 -1.89
C VAL A 186 11.64 14.02 -1.89
N TYR A 187 10.64 14.88 -1.74
CA TYR A 187 9.25 14.52 -2.01
C TYR A 187 8.86 14.91 -3.44
N VAL A 188 7.90 14.18 -4.01
CA VAL A 188 7.28 14.51 -5.30
C VAL A 188 5.83 14.87 -5.07
N GLN A 189 5.37 16.01 -5.60
CA GLN A 189 3.96 16.39 -5.58
C GLN A 189 3.49 16.57 -7.02
N GLY A 190 2.43 15.85 -7.39
CA GLY A 190 2.00 15.77 -8.78
C GLY A 190 3.13 15.24 -9.67
N HIS A 191 3.55 16.05 -10.63
CA HIS A 191 4.60 15.68 -11.58
C HIS A 191 5.99 16.22 -11.23
N ARG A 192 6.18 16.89 -10.09
CA ARG A 192 7.44 17.62 -9.83
C ARG A 192 7.99 17.33 -8.45
N VAL A 193 9.31 17.43 -8.35
CA VAL A 193 9.99 17.48 -7.05
C VAL A 193 9.51 18.72 -6.29
N LEU A 194 9.03 18.52 -5.07
CA LEU A 194 8.51 19.59 -4.23
C LEU A 194 9.65 20.55 -3.84
N ASN A 195 9.42 21.86 -4.00
CA ASN A 195 10.35 22.93 -3.64
C ASN A 195 11.73 22.85 -4.32
N LEU A 196 11.83 22.24 -5.50
CA LEU A 196 13.07 22.25 -6.27
C LEU A 196 13.35 23.66 -6.81
N ASP A 197 14.52 24.19 -6.44
CA ASP A 197 15.04 25.43 -7.00
C ASP A 197 15.69 25.14 -8.36
N PRO A 198 15.21 25.72 -9.48
CA PRO A 198 15.81 25.50 -10.79
C PRO A 198 17.27 25.96 -10.91
N SER A 199 17.74 26.82 -10.00
CA SER A 199 19.14 27.27 -9.95
C SER A 199 20.08 26.28 -9.23
N ASP A 200 19.53 25.29 -8.51
CA ASP A 200 20.27 24.21 -7.85
C ASP A 200 19.70 22.84 -8.30
N PRO A 201 19.94 22.43 -9.56
CA PRO A 201 19.30 21.27 -10.15
C PRO A 201 19.69 19.96 -9.45
N LEU A 202 18.74 19.04 -9.36
CA LEU A 202 18.95 17.70 -8.83
C LEU A 202 19.67 16.85 -9.88
N TRP A 203 20.75 16.21 -9.47
CA TRP A 203 21.38 15.15 -10.26
C TRP A 203 21.37 13.86 -9.45
N VAL A 204 21.03 12.74 -10.10
CA VAL A 204 20.99 11.40 -9.49
C VAL A 204 21.70 10.43 -10.43
N GLY A 205 22.58 9.59 -9.89
CA GLY A 205 23.29 8.60 -10.70
C GLY A 205 23.91 7.45 -9.90
N ASP A 206 24.46 6.48 -10.64
CA ASP A 206 25.02 5.25 -10.08
C ASP A 206 26.52 5.33 -9.78
N LYS A 207 27.18 6.42 -10.22
CA LYS A 207 28.61 6.66 -10.01
C LYS A 207 28.83 7.89 -9.14
N LYS A 208 29.99 7.93 -8.49
CA LYS A 208 30.40 9.10 -7.70
C LYS A 208 30.51 10.33 -8.62
N PRO A 209 29.85 11.47 -8.29
CA PRO A 209 29.80 12.64 -9.18
C PRO A 209 31.13 13.39 -9.23
N SER A 210 31.94 13.30 -8.17
CA SER A 210 33.28 13.90 -8.10
C SER A 210 34.16 13.14 -7.10
N PRO A 211 35.50 13.23 -7.19
CA PRO A 211 36.41 12.65 -6.21
C PRO A 211 36.14 13.11 -4.76
N ASP A 212 35.66 14.34 -4.58
CA ASP A 212 35.43 14.94 -3.25
C ASP A 212 34.02 14.70 -2.70
N HIS A 213 33.12 14.09 -3.48
CA HIS A 213 31.77 13.80 -3.00
C HIS A 213 31.80 12.94 -1.74
N LYS A 214 31.18 13.42 -0.66
CA LYS A 214 31.18 12.73 0.62
C LYS A 214 30.33 11.47 0.56
N THR A 215 30.87 10.37 1.08
CA THR A 215 30.19 9.08 1.12
C THR A 215 30.32 8.43 2.48
N GLY A 216 29.42 7.50 2.83
CA GLY A 216 29.53 6.71 4.05
C GLY A 216 30.81 5.86 4.14
N LEU A 217 31.47 5.58 3.00
CA LEU A 217 32.81 4.96 2.98
C LEU A 217 33.93 5.93 3.37
N THR A 218 33.90 7.14 2.83
CA THR A 218 35.00 8.11 2.95
C THR A 218 34.86 9.00 4.18
N HIS A 219 33.63 9.21 4.65
CA HIS A 219 33.27 10.11 5.73
C HIS A 219 32.41 9.40 6.78
N ARG A 220 32.76 8.13 7.10
CA ARG A 220 32.04 7.32 8.09
C ARG A 220 31.95 8.01 9.46
N HIS A 221 32.95 8.80 9.82
CA HIS A 221 33.00 9.58 11.06
C HIS A 221 31.97 10.72 11.12
N GLU A 222 31.40 11.14 9.98
CA GLU A 222 30.31 12.13 9.94
C GLU A 222 28.92 11.49 10.08
N LEU A 223 28.84 10.16 10.12
CA LEU A 223 27.58 9.44 10.21
C LEU A 223 26.99 9.51 11.62
N ARG A 224 25.71 9.85 11.70
CA ARG A 224 24.85 9.71 12.89
C ARG A 224 24.30 8.30 13.03
N MET A 225 24.11 7.62 11.89
CA MET A 225 23.73 6.22 11.82
C MET A 225 24.72 5.49 10.94
N ASP A 226 25.41 4.51 11.53
CA ASP A 226 26.39 3.73 10.81
C ASP A 226 25.72 2.67 9.91
N TRP A 227 26.38 2.29 8.82
CA TRP A 227 25.88 1.30 7.87
C TRP A 227 26.50 -0.08 8.13
N SER A 228 25.70 -1.13 7.94
CA SER A 228 26.12 -2.52 8.08
C SER A 228 26.37 -3.21 6.73
N HIS A 229 25.51 -2.97 5.73
CA HIS A 229 25.59 -3.62 4.41
C HIS A 229 25.32 -2.60 3.29
N GLY A 230 26.28 -2.36 2.40
CA GLY A 230 26.12 -1.36 1.34
C GLY A 230 25.89 0.04 1.95
N HIS A 231 24.79 0.71 1.60
CA HIS A 231 24.31 1.97 2.22
C HIS A 231 25.41 3.02 2.52
N ASN A 232 26.41 3.12 1.66
CA ASN A 232 27.64 3.83 1.97
C ASN A 232 28.03 4.82 0.87
N GLN A 233 27.05 5.22 0.06
CA GLN A 233 27.18 6.23 -0.98
C GLN A 233 26.80 7.59 -0.39
N THR A 234 26.01 8.44 -1.06
CA THR A 234 25.79 9.83 -0.61
C THR A 234 25.29 9.92 0.82
N ILE A 235 25.89 10.81 1.61
CA ILE A 235 25.43 11.15 2.96
C ILE A 235 24.33 12.20 2.86
N HIS A 236 23.20 11.94 3.51
CA HIS A 236 22.11 12.89 3.71
C HIS A 236 21.74 12.92 5.19
N ASN A 237 21.85 14.09 5.82
CA ASN A 237 21.58 14.33 7.24
C ASN A 237 22.31 13.36 8.20
N GLY A 238 23.55 13.01 7.86
CA GLY A 238 24.36 12.08 8.67
C GLY A 238 24.00 10.61 8.49
N ILE A 239 23.19 10.26 7.48
CA ILE A 239 22.88 8.87 7.14
C ILE A 239 23.29 8.65 5.68
N SER A 240 24.17 7.69 5.44
CA SER A 240 24.57 7.31 4.10
C SER A 240 23.50 6.45 3.42
N ARG A 241 23.34 6.65 2.10
CA ARG A 241 22.22 6.13 1.31
C ARG A 241 22.73 5.19 0.21
N ILE A 242 21.80 4.54 -0.47
CA ILE A 242 22.02 3.86 -1.75
C ILE A 242 21.84 4.87 -2.89
N GLY A 243 22.87 5.02 -3.71
CA GLY A 243 22.99 5.86 -4.89
C GLY A 243 23.72 7.18 -4.66
N PHE A 244 24.01 7.87 -5.76
CA PHE A 244 24.65 9.18 -5.74
C PHE A 244 23.70 10.29 -6.15
N TYR A 245 23.73 11.42 -5.44
CA TYR A 245 22.97 12.58 -5.86
C TYR A 245 23.58 13.91 -5.39
N THR A 246 23.34 14.99 -6.13
CA THR A 246 23.76 16.36 -5.82
C THR A 246 22.64 17.35 -6.07
N GLY A 247 22.78 18.58 -5.57
CA GLY A 247 21.81 19.66 -5.74
C GLY A 247 20.46 19.42 -5.08
N GLY A 248 19.48 20.26 -5.42
CA GLY A 248 18.14 20.26 -4.85
C GLY A 248 18.09 20.53 -3.35
N MET A 249 18.99 21.37 -2.82
CA MET A 249 19.10 21.63 -1.37
C MET A 249 17.77 22.03 -0.73
N ALA A 250 17.01 22.92 -1.38
CA ALA A 250 15.71 23.38 -0.90
C ALA A 250 14.60 22.30 -0.94
N ALA A 251 14.74 21.31 -1.83
CA ALA A 251 13.79 20.21 -2.00
C ALA A 251 14.06 19.02 -1.05
N ARG A 252 15.26 18.96 -0.46
CA ARG A 252 15.64 17.81 0.37
C ARG A 252 14.84 17.78 1.66
N PHE A 253 14.20 16.64 1.93
CA PHE A 253 13.51 16.47 3.21
C PHE A 253 14.52 16.39 4.36
N ARG A 254 14.05 16.77 5.55
CA ARG A 254 14.79 16.59 6.80
C ARG A 254 14.16 15.41 7.55
N ASP A 255 15.01 14.47 7.94
CA ASP A 255 14.67 13.32 8.78
C ASP A 255 14.71 13.69 10.26
#